data_AF-A0A087WQ90-F1
#
_entry.id   AF-A0A087WQ90-F1
#
_cell.length_a   1.000
_cell.length_b   1.000
_cell.length_c   1.000
_cell.angle_alpha   90.00
_cell.angle_beta   90.00
_cell.angle_gamma   90.00
#
_symmetry.space_group_name_H-M   'P 1'
#
loop_
_entity.id
_entity.type
_entity.pdbx_description
1 polymer ?
#
loop_
_entity_poly.entity_id
_entity_poly.type
_entity_poly.pdbx_seq_one_letter_code
_entity_poly.pdbx_strand_id
1 'polypeptide(L)'
;MTSHSTSAQCSASDSACRISSEQISQQVRPKLQLLKILHAAGAQGEVFTMKEVMHYLGQYIMVKQLYDQQEQHMVYCGGDLLGDLLGCQSFSVKDPSPLYDMLRKNLVTSASINTGSHYGFSKSRPTEARCNRILQSQKKN
;
A
#
# COMPACT_ATOMS: atom_id res chain seq x y z
N MET A 1 11.41 18.87 52.22
CA MET A 1 11.47 17.70 51.31
C MET A 1 10.07 17.50 50.77
N THR A 2 9.74 18.08 49.60
CA THR A 2 9.69 17.39 48.29
C THR A 2 8.92 16.06 48.41
N SER A 3 7.77 15.91 47.75
CA SER A 3 7.78 15.54 46.34
C SER A 3 6.54 15.98 45.56
N HIS A 4 6.81 16.39 44.33
CA HIS A 4 5.85 16.59 43.24
C HIS A 4 5.58 15.22 42.61
N SER A 5 4.30 14.88 42.38
CA SER A 5 3.92 13.73 41.57
C SER A 5 3.40 14.24 40.23
N THR A 6 4.29 14.34 39.26
CA THR A 6 3.97 14.56 37.86
C THR A 6 3.33 13.30 37.31
N SER A 7 2.05 13.38 36.93
CA SER A 7 1.39 12.33 36.16
C SER A 7 1.97 12.31 34.74
N ALA A 8 2.64 11.22 34.41
CA ALA A 8 3.08 10.93 33.06
C ALA A 8 1.85 10.79 32.16
N GLN A 9 1.65 11.73 31.24
CA GLN A 9 0.77 11.55 30.09
C GLN A 9 1.47 10.60 29.12
N CYS A 10 1.08 9.32 29.19
CA CYS A 10 1.48 8.35 28.18
C CYS A 10 0.90 8.77 26.84
N SER A 11 1.80 9.02 25.88
CA SER A 11 1.47 9.26 24.49
C SER A 11 0.57 8.13 23.97
N ALA A 12 -0.67 8.47 23.67
CA ALA A 12 -1.54 7.62 22.88
C ALA A 12 -0.98 7.59 21.46
N SER A 13 -0.16 6.57 21.17
CA SER A 13 0.19 6.20 19.81
C SER A 13 -1.04 5.62 19.12
N ASP A 14 -1.96 6.48 18.68
CA ASP A 14 -3.04 6.14 17.74
C ASP A 14 -2.42 5.97 16.34
N SER A 15 -1.66 4.89 16.16
CA SER A 15 -1.24 4.42 14.84
C SER A 15 -1.96 3.13 14.47
N ALA A 16 -3.17 2.95 15.00
CA ALA A 16 -4.11 1.95 14.53
C ALA A 16 -4.71 2.41 13.20
N CYS A 17 -4.08 1.99 12.11
CA CYS A 17 -4.73 1.65 10.84
C CYS A 17 -5.85 2.59 10.37
N ARG A 18 -5.57 3.88 10.15
CA ARG A 18 -6.36 4.67 9.19
C ARG A 18 -5.94 4.31 7.77
N ILE A 19 -6.22 3.07 7.36
CA ILE A 19 -6.42 2.82 5.92
C ILE A 19 -7.74 3.54 5.63
N SER A 20 -7.68 4.81 5.20
CA SER A 20 -8.86 5.54 4.78
C SER A 20 -9.65 4.69 3.80
N SER A 21 -10.98 4.67 3.89
CA SER A 21 -11.86 3.93 2.97
C SER A 21 -11.53 4.20 1.49
N GLU A 22 -10.93 5.36 1.19
CA GLU A 22 -10.41 5.73 -0.12
C GLU A 22 -9.31 4.81 -0.66
N GLN A 23 -8.50 4.20 0.21
CA GLN A 23 -7.42 3.29 -0.17
C GLN A 23 -7.94 1.88 -0.56
N ILE A 24 -9.12 1.48 -0.07
CA ILE A 24 -9.81 0.24 -0.48
C ILE A 24 -10.44 0.43 -1.87
N SER A 25 -10.89 1.64 -2.19
CA SER A 25 -11.44 2.01 -3.49
C SER A 25 -10.38 2.33 -4.56
N GLN A 26 -9.08 2.25 -4.22
CA GLN A 26 -8.02 2.45 -5.20
C GLN A 26 -8.03 1.32 -6.22
N GLN A 27 -8.29 1.72 -7.46
CA GLN A 27 -8.18 0.83 -8.61
C GLN A 27 -6.69 0.61 -8.95
N VAL A 28 -6.32 -0.64 -9.07
CA VAL A 28 -4.98 -1.10 -9.45
C VAL A 28 -5.06 -1.90 -10.73
N ARG A 29 -4.00 -1.82 -11.53
CA ARG A 29 -3.78 -2.64 -12.72
C ARG A 29 -2.66 -3.64 -12.43
N PRO A 30 -2.98 -4.93 -12.21
CA PRO A 30 -1.98 -5.97 -12.06
C PRO A 30 -1.13 -6.13 -13.32
N LYS A 31 0.17 -6.40 -13.13
CA LYS A 31 1.06 -6.82 -14.22
C LYS A 31 0.60 -8.16 -14.79
N LEU A 32 0.98 -8.44 -16.04
CA LEU A 32 0.55 -9.60 -16.80
C LEU A 32 0.69 -10.94 -16.05
N GLN A 33 1.78 -11.12 -15.29
CA GLN A 33 2.02 -12.34 -14.52
C GLN A 33 0.96 -12.56 -13.41
N LEU A 34 0.69 -11.53 -12.61
CA LEU A 34 -0.37 -11.57 -11.59
C LEU A 34 -1.75 -11.68 -12.23
N LEU A 35 -1.99 -10.96 -13.34
CA LEU A 35 -3.26 -10.99 -14.05
C LEU A 35 -3.65 -12.40 -14.50
N LYS A 36 -2.68 -13.19 -15.02
CA LYS A 36 -2.91 -14.59 -15.40
C LYS A 36 -3.38 -15.46 -14.23
N ILE A 37 -2.83 -15.25 -13.05
CA ILE A 37 -3.24 -15.96 -11.82
C ILE A 37 -4.69 -15.59 -11.47
N LEU A 38 -5.01 -14.30 -11.50
CA LEU A 38 -6.36 -13.82 -11.20
C LEU A 38 -7.39 -14.38 -12.20
N HIS A 39 -7.10 -14.38 -13.49
CA HIS A 39 -7.97 -14.96 -14.51
C HIS A 39 -8.13 -16.47 -14.36
N ALA A 40 -7.06 -17.19 -14.03
CA ALA A 40 -7.13 -18.63 -13.72
C ALA A 40 -8.01 -18.92 -12.49
N ALA A 41 -8.19 -17.94 -11.60
CA ALA A 41 -9.11 -18.00 -10.47
C ALA A 41 -10.55 -17.56 -10.81
N GLY A 42 -10.83 -17.19 -12.05
CA GLY A 42 -12.14 -16.75 -12.53
C GLY A 42 -12.33 -15.22 -12.59
N ALA A 43 -11.30 -14.42 -12.34
CA ALA A 43 -11.38 -12.97 -12.48
C ALA A 43 -11.54 -12.56 -13.95
N GLN A 44 -12.21 -11.43 -14.20
CA GLN A 44 -12.39 -10.84 -15.53
C GLN A 44 -11.95 -9.37 -15.54
N GLY A 45 -11.50 -8.88 -16.69
CA GLY A 45 -11.00 -7.51 -16.85
C GLY A 45 -9.53 -7.34 -16.47
N GLU A 46 -9.08 -6.08 -16.47
CA GLU A 46 -7.66 -5.70 -16.26
C GLU A 46 -7.46 -4.78 -15.05
N VAL A 47 -8.55 -4.29 -14.46
CA VAL A 47 -8.56 -3.34 -13.35
C VAL A 47 -9.28 -3.97 -12.18
N PHE A 48 -8.67 -3.90 -11.00
CA PHE A 48 -9.19 -4.50 -9.77
C PHE A 48 -8.99 -3.55 -8.61
N THR A 49 -9.71 -3.78 -7.53
CA THR A 49 -9.45 -3.21 -6.20
C THR A 49 -8.53 -4.13 -5.40
N MET A 50 -7.97 -3.64 -4.30
CA MET A 50 -7.17 -4.50 -3.42
C MET A 50 -7.96 -5.63 -2.77
N LYS A 51 -9.22 -5.38 -2.48
CA LYS A 51 -10.13 -6.41 -1.99
C LYS A 51 -10.31 -7.53 -3.01
N GLU A 52 -10.52 -7.21 -4.28
CA GLU A 52 -10.70 -8.20 -5.35
C GLU A 52 -9.45 -9.01 -5.61
N VAL A 53 -8.28 -8.37 -5.69
CA VAL A 53 -7.01 -9.08 -5.88
C VAL A 53 -6.78 -10.10 -4.76
N MET A 54 -6.98 -9.70 -3.50
CA MET A 54 -6.85 -10.60 -2.36
C MET A 54 -7.85 -11.76 -2.43
N HIS A 55 -9.09 -11.46 -2.80
CA HIS A 55 -10.15 -12.46 -2.95
C HIS A 55 -9.77 -13.51 -4.01
N TYR A 56 -9.41 -13.08 -5.22
CA TYR A 56 -9.07 -14.00 -6.31
C TYR A 56 -7.77 -14.77 -6.05
N LEU A 57 -6.79 -14.20 -5.34
CA LEU A 57 -5.61 -14.94 -4.86
C LEU A 57 -6.00 -16.09 -3.93
N GLY A 58 -6.91 -15.84 -2.97
CA GLY A 58 -7.46 -16.89 -2.10
C GLY A 58 -8.18 -17.99 -2.90
N GLN A 59 -8.99 -17.59 -3.88
CA GLN A 59 -9.68 -18.53 -4.78
C GLN A 59 -8.70 -19.37 -5.59
N TYR A 60 -7.63 -18.77 -6.12
CA TYR A 60 -6.60 -19.47 -6.87
C TYR A 60 -5.96 -20.59 -6.03
N ILE A 61 -5.54 -20.27 -4.81
CA ILE A 61 -4.94 -21.22 -3.85
C ILE A 61 -5.90 -22.37 -3.56
N MET A 62 -7.19 -22.07 -3.38
CA MET A 62 -8.22 -23.07 -3.09
C MET A 62 -8.46 -24.00 -4.29
N VAL A 63 -8.65 -23.46 -5.49
CA VAL A 63 -8.93 -24.24 -6.71
C VAL A 63 -7.75 -25.14 -7.08
N LYS A 64 -6.53 -24.64 -6.92
CA LYS A 64 -5.29 -25.39 -7.15
C LYS A 64 -4.91 -26.32 -6.00
N GLN A 65 -5.62 -26.26 -4.87
CA GLN A 65 -5.31 -27.00 -3.63
C GLN A 65 -3.85 -26.83 -3.19
N LEU A 66 -3.34 -25.59 -3.24
CA LEU A 66 -1.97 -25.28 -2.84
C LEU A 66 -1.80 -25.23 -1.31
N TYR A 67 -2.86 -25.39 -0.54
CA TYR A 67 -2.82 -25.39 0.92
C TYR A 67 -2.54 -26.78 1.48
N ASP A 68 -1.92 -26.85 2.66
CA ASP A 68 -1.74 -28.11 3.37
C ASP A 68 -3.06 -28.58 4.00
N GLN A 69 -3.40 -29.87 3.89
CA GLN A 69 -4.66 -30.39 4.44
C GLN A 69 -4.69 -30.43 5.97
N GLN A 70 -3.53 -30.62 6.61
CA GLN A 70 -3.41 -30.65 8.07
C GLN A 70 -3.17 -29.25 8.62
N GLU A 71 -2.34 -28.48 7.93
CA GLU A 71 -1.98 -27.12 8.30
C GLU A 71 -2.48 -26.11 7.24
N GLN A 72 -3.79 -25.92 7.09
CA GLN A 72 -4.40 -25.07 6.02
C GLN A 72 -3.88 -23.63 5.92
N HIS A 73 -3.21 -23.15 6.96
CA HIS A 73 -2.51 -21.87 6.94
C HIS A 73 -1.19 -21.89 6.15
N MET A 74 -0.63 -23.05 5.85
CA MET A 74 0.56 -23.23 5.03
C MET A 74 0.16 -23.44 3.57
N VAL A 75 0.79 -22.69 2.69
CA VAL A 75 0.60 -22.77 1.24
C VAL A 75 1.91 -23.19 0.60
N TYR A 76 1.89 -24.26 -0.17
CA TYR A 76 3.02 -24.77 -0.96
C TYR A 76 2.77 -24.46 -2.44
N CYS A 77 3.58 -23.56 -2.99
CA CYS A 77 3.42 -23.03 -4.35
C CYS A 77 4.66 -23.27 -5.22
N GLY A 78 5.61 -24.10 -4.78
CA GLY A 78 6.76 -24.52 -5.58
C GLY A 78 6.33 -25.19 -6.88
N GLY A 79 6.84 -24.69 -8.02
CA GLY A 79 6.46 -25.16 -9.35
C GLY A 79 5.12 -24.65 -9.86
N ASP A 80 4.43 -23.77 -9.12
CA ASP A 80 3.27 -23.03 -9.60
C ASP A 80 3.65 -21.57 -9.90
N LEU A 81 2.91 -20.95 -10.82
CA LEU A 81 3.08 -19.53 -11.19
C LEU A 81 3.00 -18.60 -9.98
N LEU A 82 2.21 -18.96 -8.96
CA LEU A 82 2.13 -18.20 -7.70
C LEU A 82 3.48 -18.19 -6.96
N GLY A 83 4.19 -19.32 -6.90
CA GLY A 83 5.50 -19.43 -6.26
C GLY A 83 6.57 -18.66 -7.01
N ASP A 84 6.56 -18.73 -8.35
CA ASP A 84 7.46 -17.95 -9.22
C ASP A 84 7.27 -16.44 -9.00
N LEU A 85 6.01 -16.00 -8.83
CA LEU A 85 5.68 -14.59 -8.62
C LEU A 85 6.03 -14.10 -7.21
N LEU A 86 5.84 -14.94 -6.19
CA LEU A 86 6.21 -14.65 -4.80
C LEU A 86 7.73 -14.72 -4.59
N GLY A 87 8.42 -15.55 -5.37
CA GLY A 87 9.84 -15.86 -5.17
C GLY A 87 10.09 -16.79 -3.98
N CYS A 88 9.09 -17.58 -3.56
CA CYS A 88 9.21 -18.56 -2.49
C CYS A 88 8.51 -19.87 -2.85
N GLN A 89 8.92 -20.97 -2.23
CA GLN A 89 8.31 -22.29 -2.41
C GLN A 89 7.06 -22.49 -1.53
N SER A 90 6.99 -21.75 -0.43
CA SER A 90 5.88 -21.82 0.51
C SER A 90 5.78 -20.54 1.33
N PHE A 91 4.59 -20.28 1.88
CA PHE A 91 4.37 -19.21 2.84
C PHE A 91 3.23 -19.56 3.79
N SER A 92 3.18 -18.86 4.92
CA SER A 92 2.13 -18.99 5.91
C SER A 92 1.11 -17.85 5.75
N VAL A 93 -0.17 -18.16 5.70
CA VAL A 93 -1.27 -17.17 5.72
C VAL A 93 -1.28 -16.38 7.03
N LYS A 94 -0.69 -16.92 8.12
CA LYS A 94 -0.50 -16.18 9.38
C LYS A 94 0.55 -15.07 9.25
N ASP A 95 1.48 -15.20 8.31
CA ASP A 95 2.47 -14.18 7.96
C ASP A 95 2.33 -13.79 6.48
N PRO A 96 1.38 -12.90 6.15
CA PRO A 96 1.07 -12.52 4.77
C PRO A 96 2.13 -11.59 4.14
N SER A 97 3.24 -11.31 4.82
CA SER A 97 4.29 -10.42 4.34
C SER A 97 4.80 -10.75 2.92
N PRO A 98 5.07 -12.03 2.57
CA PRO A 98 5.49 -12.39 1.21
C PRO A 98 4.45 -12.00 0.14
N LEU A 99 3.17 -12.15 0.48
CA LEU A 99 2.06 -11.79 -0.40
C LEU A 99 1.99 -10.28 -0.61
N TYR A 100 2.06 -9.49 0.47
CA TYR A 100 2.04 -8.03 0.35
C TYR A 100 3.25 -7.46 -0.41
N ASP A 101 4.43 -8.04 -0.23
CA ASP A 101 5.62 -7.64 -0.96
C ASP A 101 5.53 -7.98 -2.45
N MET A 102 4.94 -9.13 -2.80
CA MET A 102 4.63 -9.48 -4.18
C MET A 102 3.62 -8.51 -4.79
N LEU A 103 2.55 -8.14 -4.07
CA LEU A 103 1.55 -7.20 -4.55
C LEU A 103 2.16 -5.83 -4.85
N ARG A 104 2.99 -5.28 -3.95
CA ARG A 104 3.69 -4.00 -4.16
C ARG A 104 4.54 -4.00 -5.43
N LYS A 105 5.14 -5.15 -5.79
CA LYS A 105 5.96 -5.30 -7.01
C LYS A 105 5.14 -5.53 -8.27
N ASN A 106 3.91 -6.03 -8.14
CA ASN A 106 3.09 -6.50 -9.27
C ASN A 106 1.86 -5.66 -9.58
N LEU A 107 1.62 -4.58 -8.85
CA LEU A 107 0.50 -3.68 -9.05
C LEU A 107 0.97 -2.31 -9.53
N VAL A 108 0.22 -1.74 -10.47
CA VAL A 108 0.34 -0.34 -10.87
C VAL A 108 -0.89 0.39 -10.38
N THR A 109 -0.70 1.41 -9.52
CA THR A 109 -1.81 2.25 -9.07
C THR A 109 -2.32 3.07 -10.24
N SER A 110 -3.59 2.93 -10.58
CA SER A 110 -4.22 3.86 -11.52
C SER A 110 -4.47 5.18 -10.80
N ALA A 111 -4.08 6.31 -11.42
CA ALA A 111 -4.37 7.62 -10.85
C ALA A 111 -5.88 7.72 -10.64
N SER A 112 -6.29 7.99 -9.39
CA SER A 112 -7.68 8.31 -9.10
C SER A 112 -8.07 9.48 -9.99
N ILE A 113 -9.08 9.30 -10.84
CA ILE A 113 -9.73 10.43 -11.50
C ILE A 113 -10.44 11.17 -10.37
N ASN A 114 -9.78 12.16 -9.79
CA ASN A 114 -10.42 13.13 -8.91
C ASN A 114 -11.36 13.96 -9.79
N THR A 115 -12.57 13.46 -10.05
CA THR A 115 -13.65 14.27 -10.61
C THR A 115 -13.97 15.33 -9.57
N GLY A 116 -13.49 16.54 -9.83
CA GLY A 116 -13.48 17.64 -8.88
C GLY A 116 -14.85 18.00 -8.33
N SER A 117 -14.90 18.15 -7.01
CA SER A 117 -15.87 19.04 -6.37
C SER A 117 -15.26 20.43 -6.27
N HIS A 118 -15.66 21.25 -7.24
CA HIS A 118 -15.55 22.69 -7.29
C HIS A 118 -16.20 23.34 -6.06
N TYR A 119 -15.39 23.90 -5.15
CA TYR A 119 -15.76 25.07 -4.34
C TYR A 119 -14.53 25.98 -4.24
N GLY A 120 -14.68 27.21 -4.76
CA GLY A 120 -13.58 28.11 -5.06
C GLY A 120 -12.89 28.74 -3.85
N PHE A 121 -11.66 29.17 -4.10
CA PHE A 121 -11.06 30.27 -3.34
C PHE A 121 -10.24 31.15 -4.28
N SER A 122 -10.58 32.43 -4.25
CA SER A 122 -10.06 33.51 -5.09
C SER A 122 -8.63 33.91 -4.74
N LYS A 123 -7.87 34.28 -5.77
CA LYS A 123 -6.78 35.28 -5.82
C LYS A 123 -5.75 35.28 -4.67
N SER A 124 -4.50 34.96 -5.01
CA SER A 124 -3.45 35.98 -5.18
C SER A 124 -2.11 35.35 -5.61
N ARG A 125 -1.46 35.99 -6.59
CA ARG A 125 -0.08 35.69 -7.02
C ARG A 125 0.90 36.26 -5.99
N PRO A 126 2.00 35.56 -5.65
CA PRO A 126 3.21 36.22 -5.17
C PRO A 126 4.16 36.46 -6.36
N THR A 127 4.47 37.72 -6.57
CA THR A 127 5.48 38.25 -7.49
C THR A 127 6.88 37.77 -7.11
N GLU A 128 7.69 37.46 -8.13
CA GLU A 128 9.14 37.34 -8.04
C GLU A 128 9.77 38.49 -7.23
N ALA A 129 10.50 38.15 -6.17
CA ALA A 129 11.42 39.05 -5.51
C ALA A 129 12.79 38.36 -5.37
N ARG A 130 13.52 38.39 -6.49
CA ARG A 130 14.95 38.68 -6.62
C ARG A 130 15.78 38.46 -5.35
N CYS A 131 16.27 37.24 -5.18
CA CYS A 131 17.41 36.93 -4.34
C CYS A 131 18.65 37.64 -4.91
N ASN A 132 19.12 38.72 -4.26
CA ASN A 132 20.50 39.20 -4.40
C ASN A 132 20.89 40.25 -3.35
N ARG A 133 21.91 39.88 -2.56
CA ARG A 133 23.03 40.74 -2.11
C ARG A 133 22.74 41.80 -1.05
N ILE A 134 23.16 41.55 0.20
CA ILE A 134 24.06 42.41 0.98
C ILE A 134 24.85 41.49 1.91
N LEU A 135 26.06 41.14 1.45
CA LEU A 135 27.18 40.91 2.35
C LEU A 135 27.88 42.27 2.49
N GLN A 136 28.43 42.53 3.68
CA GLN A 136 29.32 43.66 4.04
C GLN A 136 28.65 44.86 4.72
N SER A 137 28.66 44.84 6.06
CA SER A 137 29.31 45.92 6.82
C SER A 137 29.48 45.52 8.28
N GLN A 138 30.62 44.92 8.57
CA GLN A 138 31.23 44.91 9.90
C GLN A 138 32.69 45.34 9.74
N LYS A 139 32.95 46.65 9.62
CA LYS A 139 34.27 47.23 9.93
C LYS A 139 34.27 48.76 9.95
N LYS A 140 34.74 49.33 11.07
CA LYS A 140 35.27 50.69 11.29
C LYS A 140 34.26 51.84 11.08
N ASN A 141 34.05 52.73 12.05
CA ASN A 141 35.07 53.46 12.79
C ASN A 141 34.51 53.97 14.13
#